data_AF-A0ABD3VIG6-F1
#
_entry.id   AF-A0ABD3VIG6-F1
#
_cell.length_a   1.000
_cell.length_b   1.000
_cell.length_c   1.000
_cell.angle_alpha   90.00
_cell.angle_beta   90.00
_cell.angle_gamma   90.00
#
_symmetry.space_group_name_H-M   'P 1'
#
loop_
_entity.id
_entity.type
_entity.pdbx_description
1 polymer ?
#
loop_
_entity_poly.entity_id
_entity_poly.type
_entity_poly.pdbx_seq_one_letter_code
_entity_poly.pdbx_strand_id
1 'polypeptide(L)'
;MSGKKRHYKKSINNLLPETKVQSFVVDFEKSLWQEIRESFEAPQINSCASHCRQALWRKAQEFGLQQVYQEHDSMYKLLRQVFTLPLLPAEDIPPPFA
;
A
#
# COMPACT_ATOMS: atom_id res chain seq x y z
N MET A 1 6.79 -23.39 11.91
CA MET A 1 7.50 -22.09 12.08
C MET A 1 6.55 -21.01 12.65
N SER A 2 6.00 -21.21 13.85
CA SER A 2 4.86 -20.40 14.37
C SER A 2 5.24 -19.31 15.41
N GLY A 3 6.51 -19.21 15.82
CA GLY A 3 6.89 -18.39 17.00
C GLY A 3 7.19 -16.91 16.76
N LYS A 4 7.41 -16.45 15.51
CA LYS A 4 8.00 -15.11 15.27
C LYS A 4 7.01 -13.93 15.25
N LYS A 5 5.70 -14.16 15.10
CA LYS A 5 4.72 -13.06 14.91
C LYS A 5 4.35 -12.32 16.21
N ARG A 6 4.41 -12.98 17.37
CA ARG A 6 4.00 -12.39 18.68
C ARG A 6 4.99 -11.37 19.27
N HIS A 7 6.22 -11.28 18.76
CA HIS A 7 7.25 -10.45 19.38
C HIS A 7 7.12 -8.96 19.05
N TYR A 8 6.70 -8.60 17.83
CA TYR A 8 6.69 -7.20 17.38
C TYR A 8 5.73 -6.32 18.20
N LYS A 9 4.52 -6.81 18.51
CA LYS A 9 3.52 -6.08 19.30
C LYS A 9 4.03 -5.75 20.70
N LYS A 10 4.67 -6.72 21.36
CA LYS A 10 5.23 -6.55 22.71
C LYS A 10 6.41 -5.58 22.71
N SER A 11 7.26 -5.64 21.68
CA SER A 11 8.39 -4.72 21.52
C SER A 11 7.96 -3.28 21.26
N ILE A 12 6.96 -3.04 20.40
CA ILE A 12 6.48 -1.68 20.09
C ILE A 12 5.85 -1.04 21.32
N ASN A 13 4.97 -1.75 22.03
CA ASN A 13 4.32 -1.22 23.24
C ASN A 13 5.32 -0.96 24.38
N ASN A 14 6.39 -1.77 24.48
CA ASN A 14 7.44 -1.56 25.47
C ASN A 14 8.38 -0.39 25.12
N LEU A 15 8.58 -0.10 23.82
CA LEU A 15 9.43 0.99 23.34
C LEU A 15 8.70 2.34 23.30
N LEU A 16 7.37 2.33 23.26
CA LEU A 16 6.53 3.51 23.12
C LEU A 16 5.37 3.49 24.15
N PRO A 17 5.67 3.56 25.46
CA PRO A 17 4.69 3.33 26.53
C PRO A 17 3.57 4.39 26.60
N GLU A 18 3.78 5.59 26.04
CA GLU A 18 2.80 6.69 26.09
C GLU A 18 2.42 7.25 24.71
N THR A 19 2.90 6.64 23.62
CA THR A 19 2.71 7.21 22.29
C THR A 19 1.36 6.81 21.72
N LYS A 20 0.43 7.77 21.67
CA LYS A 20 -0.80 7.65 20.88
C LYS A 20 -0.44 7.66 19.40
N VAL A 21 -0.29 6.48 18.80
CA VAL A 21 0.00 6.36 17.37
C VAL A 21 -1.16 6.94 16.57
N GLN A 22 -0.91 8.05 15.89
CA GLN A 22 -1.95 8.76 15.12
C GLN A 22 -2.18 8.12 13.74
N SER A 23 -1.12 7.62 13.11
CA SER A 23 -1.20 7.06 11.77
C SER A 23 -0.17 5.98 11.47
N PHE A 24 -0.54 5.06 10.57
CA PHE A 24 0.31 4.02 10.00
C PHE A 24 0.46 4.24 8.49
N VAL A 25 1.66 4.00 7.95
CA VAL A 25 1.89 3.94 6.50
C VAL A 25 2.35 2.51 6.19
N VAL A 26 1.47 1.71 5.60
CA VAL A 26 1.69 0.26 5.43
C VAL A 26 1.20 -0.25 4.07
N ASP A 27 1.60 -1.47 3.73
CA ASP A 27 1.19 -2.20 2.52
C ASP A 27 -0.30 -2.55 2.57
N PHE A 28 -0.90 -2.82 1.40
CA PHE A 28 -2.29 -3.27 1.27
C PHE A 28 -2.50 -4.74 1.66
N GLU A 29 -1.90 -5.17 2.77
CA GLU A 29 -2.11 -6.52 3.29
C GLU A 29 -3.28 -6.50 4.29
N LYS A 30 -4.37 -7.20 3.95
CA LYS A 30 -5.59 -7.27 4.78
C LYS A 30 -5.30 -7.69 6.23
N SER A 31 -4.46 -8.70 6.42
CA SER A 31 -4.06 -9.21 7.74
C SER A 31 -3.33 -8.15 8.57
N LEU A 32 -2.45 -7.36 7.93
CA LEU A 32 -1.72 -6.30 8.60
C LEU A 32 -2.65 -5.17 9.03
N TRP A 33 -3.57 -4.76 8.15
CA TRP A 33 -4.57 -3.73 8.46
C TRP A 33 -5.49 -4.15 9.61
N GLN A 34 -5.87 -5.42 9.65
CA GLN A 34 -6.68 -5.97 10.73
C GLN A 34 -5.93 -5.94 12.07
N GLU A 35 -4.69 -6.44 12.10
CA GLU A 35 -3.87 -6.45 13.33
C GLU A 35 -3.62 -5.03 13.87
N ILE A 36 -3.41 -4.04 12.99
CA ILE A 36 -3.24 -2.63 13.39
C ILE A 36 -4.53 -2.11 14.04
N ARG A 37 -5.70 -2.36 13.44
CA ARG A 37 -6.98 -1.94 14.02
C ARG A 37 -7.30 -2.61 15.35
N GLU A 38 -6.86 -3.85 15.53
CA GLU A 38 -7.05 -4.61 16.78
C GLU A 38 -6.04 -4.20 17.87
N SER A 39 -4.89 -3.62 17.48
CA SER A 39 -3.79 -3.30 18.41
C SER A 39 -3.73 -1.84 18.83
N PHE A 40 -4.33 -0.93 18.05
CA PHE A 40 -4.25 0.51 18.27
C PHE A 40 -5.65 1.14 18.26
N GLU A 41 -5.87 2.13 19.11
CA GLU A 41 -7.12 2.88 19.17
C GLU A 41 -7.18 3.92 18.04
N ALA A 42 -8.22 3.85 17.19
CA ALA A 42 -8.50 4.80 16.11
C ALA A 42 -7.32 5.14 15.16
N PRO A 43 -6.58 4.16 14.63
CA PRO A 43 -5.43 4.44 13.76
C PRO A 43 -5.88 4.95 12.39
N GLN A 44 -5.29 6.06 11.93
CA GLN A 44 -5.33 6.44 10.52
C GLN A 44 -4.41 5.49 9.74
N ILE A 45 -4.95 4.60 8.92
CA ILE A 45 -4.15 3.69 8.09
C ILE A 45 -4.06 4.28 6.69
N ASN A 46 -2.87 4.77 6.34
CA ASN A 46 -2.56 5.28 5.03
C ASN A 46 -1.84 4.20 4.22
N SER A 47 -2.24 4.04 2.97
CA SER A 47 -1.49 3.22 2.04
C SER A 47 -0.22 3.93 1.58
N CYS A 48 0.88 3.20 1.47
CA CYS A 48 2.10 3.74 0.88
C CYS A 48 1.99 3.75 -0.65
N ALA A 49 2.16 4.93 -1.27
CA ALA A 49 2.21 5.06 -2.73
C ALA A 49 3.29 4.16 -3.37
N SER A 50 4.44 3.99 -2.71
CA SER A 50 5.51 3.12 -3.20
C SER A 50 5.09 1.65 -3.24
N HIS A 51 4.36 1.15 -2.24
CA HIS A 51 3.86 -0.23 -2.24
C HIS A 51 2.74 -0.42 -3.27
N CYS A 52 1.88 0.58 -3.48
CA CYS A 52 0.90 0.55 -4.58
C CYS A 52 1.60 0.42 -5.93
N ARG A 53 2.61 1.27 -6.19
CA ARG A 53 3.41 1.20 -7.42
C ARG A 53 4.07 -0.16 -7.60
N GLN A 54 4.63 -0.74 -6.55
CA GLN A 54 5.26 -2.06 -6.62
C GLN A 54 4.25 -3.16 -6.96
N ALA A 55 3.06 -3.14 -6.35
CA ALA A 55 2.00 -4.10 -6.65
C ALA A 55 1.51 -3.98 -8.09
N LEU A 56 1.28 -2.75 -8.56
CA LEU A 56 0.89 -2.47 -9.95
C LEU A 56 1.99 -2.90 -10.94
N TRP A 57 3.26 -2.68 -10.62
CA TRP A 57 4.37 -3.11 -11.45
C TRP A 57 4.45 -4.64 -11.57
N ARG A 58 4.33 -5.37 -10.45
CA ARG A 58 4.26 -6.85 -10.48
C ARG A 58 3.12 -7.33 -11.37
N LYS A 59 1.95 -6.69 -11.29
CA LYS A 59 0.82 -7.01 -12.15
C LYS A 59 1.09 -6.73 -13.63
N ALA A 60 1.76 -5.61 -13.95
CA ALA A 60 2.17 -5.31 -15.31
C ALA A 60 3.16 -6.36 -15.85
N GLN A 61 4.08 -6.84 -15.01
CA GLN A 61 5.00 -7.93 -15.35
C GLN A 61 4.27 -9.25 -15.61
N GLU A 62 3.27 -9.60 -14.79
CA GLU A 62 2.42 -10.79 -15.01
C GLU A 62 1.69 -10.77 -16.35
N PHE A 63 1.34 -9.58 -16.85
CA PHE A 63 0.73 -9.40 -18.17
C PHE A 63 1.74 -9.31 -19.33
N GLY A 64 3.04 -9.49 -19.07
CA GLY A 64 4.08 -9.39 -20.09
C GLY A 64 4.38 -7.96 -20.55
N LEU A 65 3.88 -6.95 -19.84
CA LEU A 65 4.02 -5.55 -20.24
C LEU A 65 5.42 -4.98 -19.97
N GLN A 66 6.31 -5.73 -19.31
CA GLN A 66 7.64 -5.25 -18.95
C GLN A 66 8.47 -4.86 -20.17
N GLN A 67 8.49 -5.69 -21.21
CA GLN A 67 9.24 -5.40 -22.43
C GLN A 67 8.63 -4.19 -23.16
N VAL A 68 7.31 -4.19 -23.33
CA VAL A 68 6.59 -3.10 -24.01
C VAL A 68 6.77 -1.76 -23.27
N TYR A 69 6.79 -1.78 -21.93
CA TYR A 69 7.08 -0.60 -21.11
C TYR A 69 8.48 -0.01 -21.37
N GLN A 70 9.47 -0.86 -21.68
CA GLN A 70 10.84 -0.43 -21.96
C GLN A 70 11.03 0.07 -23.40
N GLU A 71 10.30 -0.53 -24.35
CA GLU A 71 10.47 -0.28 -25.78
C GLU A 71 9.53 0.80 -26.34
N HIS A 72 8.36 1.01 -25.71
CA HIS A 72 7.33 1.93 -26.20
C HIS A 72 7.02 3.05 -25.21
N ASP A 73 7.28 4.29 -25.62
CA ASP A 73 6.99 5.50 -24.84
C ASP A 73 5.51 5.65 -24.45
N SER A 74 4.58 5.21 -25.32
CA SER A 74 3.15 5.22 -25.02
C SER A 74 2.79 4.31 -23.84
N MET A 75 3.38 3.11 -23.78
CA MET A 75 3.18 2.17 -22.67
C MET A 75 3.87 2.65 -21.41
N TYR A 76 5.07 3.22 -21.53
CA TYR A 76 5.76 3.87 -20.42
C TYR A 76 4.88 4.93 -19.75
N LYS A 77 4.33 5.86 -20.55
CA LYS A 77 3.46 6.94 -20.07
C LYS A 77 2.19 6.40 -19.44
N LEU A 78 1.53 5.44 -20.09
CA LEU A 78 0.30 4.84 -19.57
C LEU A 78 0.51 4.18 -18.20
N LEU A 79 1.53 3.34 -18.05
CA LEU A 79 1.81 2.67 -16.77
C LEU A 79 2.20 3.67 -15.67
N ARG A 80 2.92 4.75 -16.02
CA ARG A 80 3.21 5.84 -15.08
C ARG A 80 1.95 6.55 -14.61
N GLN A 81 0.99 6.81 -15.49
CA GLN A 81 -0.31 7.39 -15.12
C GLN A 81 -1.08 6.46 -14.17
N VAL A 82 -1.11 5.16 -14.47
CA VAL A 82 -1.72 4.13 -13.60
C VAL A 82 -1.06 4.12 -12.21
N PHE A 83 0.27 4.19 -12.15
CA PHE A 83 1.04 4.24 -10.90
C PHE A 83 0.78 5.50 -10.06
N THR A 84 0.22 6.55 -10.65
CA THR A 84 -0.12 7.80 -9.97
C THR A 84 -1.60 7.93 -9.61
N LEU A 85 -2.48 7.03 -10.07
CA LEU A 85 -3.91 7.06 -9.73
C LEU A 85 -4.20 7.17 -8.23
N PRO A 86 -3.47 6.47 -7.32
CA PRO A 86 -3.71 6.60 -5.88
C PRO A 86 -3.37 7.98 -5.29
N LEU A 87 -2.72 8.85 -6.07
CA LEU A 87 -2.38 10.22 -5.68
C LEU A 87 -3.42 11.24 -6.16
N LEU A 88 -4.40 10.82 -6.95
CA LEU A 88 -5.48 11.68 -7.41
C LEU A 88 -6.49 11.90 -6.26
N PRO A 89 -7.02 13.12 -6.11
CA PRO A 89 -8.16 13.38 -5.23
C PRO A 89 -9.34 12.50 -5.64
N ALA A 90 -10.04 11.93 -4.66
CA ALA A 90 -11.15 11.01 -4.93
C ALA A 90 -12.31 11.73 -5.66
N GLU A 91 -12.49 13.02 -5.38
CA GLU A 91 -13.46 13.90 -6.05
C GLU A 91 -13.19 14.08 -7.55
N ASP A 92 -11.95 13.89 -8.01
CA ASP A 92 -11.56 14.03 -9.41
C ASP A 92 -11.69 12.71 -10.20
N ILE A 93 -12.01 11.60 -9.53
CA ILE A 93 -12.14 10.28 -10.15
C ILE A 93 -13.63 10.04 -10.48
N PRO A 94 -14.03 10.06 -11.76
CA PRO A 94 -15.41 9.76 -12.13
C PRO A 94 -15.78 8.32 -11.75
N PRO A 95 -17.07 8.03 -11.52
CA PRO A 95 -17.53 6.68 -11.25
C PRO A 95 -17.03 5.72 -12.34
N PRO A 96 -16.45 4.56 -11.98
CA PRO A 96 -15.83 3.65 -12.94
C PRO A 96 -16.82 3.08 -13.96
N PHE A 97 -18.12 3.13 -13.65
CA PHE A 97 -19.22 2.73 -14.54
C PHE A 97 -20.38 3.71 -14.36
N ALA A 98 -20.67 4.49 -15.40
CA ALA A 98 -21.86 5.32 -15.54
C ALA A 98 -22.77 4.70 -16.62
#